data_AF-A0A382XUI7-F1
#
_entry.id   AF-A0A382XUI7-F1
#
_cell.length_a   1.000
_cell.length_b   1.000
_cell.length_c   1.000
_cell.angle_alpha   90.00
_cell.angle_beta   90.00
_cell.angle_gamma   90.00
#
_symmetry.space_group_name_H-M   'P 1'
#
loop_
_entity.id
_entity.type
_entity.pdbx_description
1 polymer ?
#
loop_
_entity_poly.entity_id
_entity_poly.type
_entity_poly.pdbx_seq_one_letter_code
_entity_poly.pdbx_strand_id
1 'polypeptide(L)' 'MNNPPKNIKKLYYSIGEVSKITELKQYVLRYWETEFKQLKPTKNKAGNRTYKQKDIDLIVQIKDL' A
#
# COMPACT_ATOMS: atom_id res chain seq x y z
N MET A 1 -0.09 -22.52 -29.37
CA MET A 1 -0.89 -21.68 -28.47
C MET A 1 0.02 -21.15 -27.36
N ASN A 2 0.62 -19.97 -27.54
CA ASN A 2 1.45 -19.33 -26.53
C ASN A 2 0.58 -18.32 -25.78
N ASN A 3 -0.12 -18.77 -24.75
CA ASN A 3 -0.82 -17.86 -23.85
C ASN A 3 0.22 -17.34 -22.84
N PRO A 4 0.63 -16.05 -22.88
CA PRO A 4 1.55 -15.53 -21.88
C PRO A 4 0.92 -15.70 -20.49
N PRO A 5 1.72 -15.94 -19.43
CA PRO A 5 1.18 -16.11 -18.09
C PRO A 5 0.36 -14.86 -17.75
N LYS A 6 -0.93 -15.07 -17.47
CA LYS A 6 -1.86 -14.03 -17.05
C LYS A 6 -1.21 -13.29 -15.88
N ASN A 7 -0.83 -12.03 -16.08
CA ASN A 7 -0.16 -11.23 -15.05
C ASN A 7 -1.16 -11.03 -13.89
N ILE A 8 -1.02 -11.84 -12.84
CA ILE A 8 -1.88 -11.76 -11.66
C ILE A 8 -1.47 -10.51 -10.90
N LYS A 9 -2.24 -9.43 -11.08
CA LYS A 9 -2.06 -8.21 -10.28
C LYS A 9 -2.31 -8.52 -8.81
N LYS A 10 -1.32 -8.21 -7.97
CA LYS A 10 -1.44 -8.34 -6.52
C LYS A 10 -2.51 -7.38 -6.00
N LEU A 11 -3.46 -7.90 -5.22
CA LEU A 11 -4.60 -7.12 -4.73
C LEU A 11 -4.31 -6.38 -3.41
N TYR A 12 -3.40 -6.91 -2.60
CA TYR A 12 -3.10 -6.40 -1.27
C TYR A 12 -1.60 -6.43 -1.00
N TYR A 13 -1.09 -5.37 -0.39
CA TYR A 13 0.30 -5.20 -0.01
C TYR A 13 0.39 -5.06 1.50
N SER A 14 1.43 -5.62 2.10
CA SER A 14 1.76 -5.39 3.51
C SER A 14 2.42 -4.03 3.71
N ILE A 15 2.42 -3.52 4.94
CA ILE A 15 3.14 -2.27 5.27
C ILE A 15 4.64 -2.33 4.91
N GLY A 16 5.26 -3.50 5.03
CA GLY A 16 6.66 -3.70 4.66
C GLY A 16 6.89 -3.60 3.15
N GLU A 17 5.95 -4.09 2.35
CA GLU A 17 6.01 -3.96 0.89
C GLU A 17 5.77 -2.52 0.45
N VAL A 18 4.75 -1.86 1.02
CA VAL A 18 4.50 -0.45 0.73
C VAL A 18 5.70 0.42 1.11
N SER A 19 6.31 0.15 2.26
CA SER A 19 7.55 0.82 2.69
C SER A 19 8.68 0.70 1.67
N LYS A 20 8.86 -0.48 1.06
CA LYS A 20 9.84 -0.69 -0.01
C LYS A 20 9.46 0.01 -1.30
N ILE A 21 8.17 -0.01 -1.66
CA ILE A 21 7.67 0.60 -2.91
C ILE A 21 7.75 2.12 -2.88
N THR A 22 7.43 2.74 -1.74
CA THR A 22 7.36 4.21 -1.61
C THR A 22 8.63 4.81 -1.04
N GLU A 23 9.57 3.96 -0.60
CA GLU A 23 10.82 4.31 0.09
C GLU A 23 10.59 5.08 1.39
N LEU A 24 9.41 4.92 2.00
CA LEU A 24 9.06 5.51 3.28
C LEU A 24 9.25 4.50 4.40
N LYS A 25 9.74 4.95 5.55
CA LYS A 25 9.81 4.09 6.74
C LYS A 25 8.40 3.74 7.20
N GLN A 26 8.20 2.52 7.71
CA GLN A 26 6.88 2.05 8.13
C GLN A 26 6.20 2.95 9.18
N TYR A 27 6.96 3.60 10.07
CA TYR A 27 6.37 4.51 11.06
C TYR A 27 5.83 5.79 10.42
N VAL A 28 6.42 6.26 9.31
CA VAL A 28 5.91 7.41 8.54
C VAL A 28 4.57 7.04 7.91
N LEU A 29 4.46 5.86 7.32
CA LEU A 29 3.20 5.36 6.77
C LEU A 29 2.10 5.29 7.84
N ARG A 30 2.43 4.80 9.04
CA ARG A 30 1.48 4.74 10.18
C ARG A 30 1.06 6.12 10.64
N TYR A 31 1.98 7.08 10.64
CA TYR A 31 1.67 8.46 10.96
C TYR A 31 0.74 9.07 9.89
N TRP A 32 1.02 8.86 8.61
CA TRP A 32 0.16 9.37 7.55
C TRP A 32 -1.26 8.78 7.55
N GLU A 33 -1.44 7.54 8.03
CA GLU A 33 -2.77 6.98 8.26
C GLU A 33 -3.59 7.78 9.29
N THR A 34 -2.94 8.49 10.24
CA THR A 34 -3.64 9.35 11.21
C THR A 34 -3.92 10.74 10.64
N GLU A 35 -2.99 11.26 9.84
CA GLU A 35 -3.10 12.61 9.27
C GLU A 35 -4.05 12.67 8.07
N PHE A 36 -4.02 11.67 7.19
CA PHE A 36 -4.77 11.67 5.94
C PHE A 36 -5.98 10.75 6.03
N LYS A 37 -7.17 11.34 6.22
CA LYS A 37 -8.46 10.61 6.27
C LYS A 37 -8.76 9.74 5.04
N GLN A 38 -8.09 9.98 3.92
CA GLN A 38 -8.22 9.19 2.68
C GLN A 38 -7.34 7.93 2.69
N LEU A 39 -6.23 7.93 3.46
CA LEU A 39 -5.31 6.81 3.60
C LEU A 39 -5.77 5.90 4.74
N LYS A 40 -6.68 4.96 4.43
CA LYS A 40 -7.29 4.06 5.41
C LYS A 40 -7.11 2.59 5.03
N PRO A 41 -5.89 2.03 5.18
CA PRO A 41 -5.65 0.61 4.93
C PRO A 41 -6.47 -0.25 5.90
N THR A 42 -7.05 -1.33 5.39
CA THR A 42 -7.82 -2.28 6.20
C THR A 42 -6.89 -3.18 7.02
N LYS A 43 -7.39 -3.75 8.11
CA LYS A 43 -6.69 -4.84 8.81
C LYS A 43 -7.23 -6.19 8.34
N ASN A 44 -6.34 -7.15 8.12
CA ASN A 44 -6.74 -8.54 7.89
C ASN A 44 -7.15 -9.23 9.20
N LYS A 45 -7.56 -10.50 9.12
CA LYS A 45 -7.97 -11.31 10.29
C LYS A 45 -6.89 -11.41 11.38
N ALA A 46 -5.61 -11.31 11.02
CA ALA A 46 -4.49 -11.34 11.97
C ALA A 46 -4.14 -9.95 12.53
N GLY A 47 -4.90 -8.90 12.20
CA GLY A 47 -4.64 -7.53 12.67
C GLY A 47 -3.60 -6.77 11.86
N ASN A 48 -3.03 -7.37 10.82
CA ASN A 48 -2.01 -6.75 9.96
C ASN A 48 -2.64 -5.82 8.92
N ARG A 49 -1.99 -4.70 8.65
CA ARG A 49 -2.43 -3.73 7.65
C ARG A 49 -2.28 -4.29 6.24
N THR A 50 -3.31 -4.08 5.44
CA THR A 50 -3.35 -4.42 4.02
C THR A 50 -3.67 -3.16 3.23
N TYR A 51 -2.77 -2.80 2.34
CA TYR A 51 -2.91 -1.67 1.42
C TYR A 51 -3.32 -2.19 0.05
N LYS A 52 -4.11 -1.41 -0.68
CA LYS A 52 -4.44 -1.64 -2.08
C LYS A 52 -3.59 -0.72 -2.95
N GLN A 53 -3.60 -0.96 -4.26
CA GLN A 53 -2.90 -0.10 -5.22
C GLN A 53 -3.24 1.39 -5.03
N LYS A 54 -4.53 1.71 -4.88
CA LYS A 54 -5.01 3.08 -4.63
C LYS A 54 -4.39 3.75 -3.38
N ASP A 55 -4.04 2.98 -2.36
CA ASP A 55 -3.45 3.51 -1.14
C ASP A 55 -1.98 3.87 -1.40
N ILE A 56 -1.29 3.06 -2.20
CA ILE A 56 0.09 3.33 -2.65
C ILE A 56 0.09 4.58 -3.54
N ASP A 57 -0.83 4.66 -4.50
CA ASP A 57 -0.92 5.81 -5.41
C ASP A 57 -1.14 7.11 -4.62
N LEU A 58 -2.02 7.08 -3.61
CA LEU A 58 -2.24 8.21 -2.70
C LEU A 58 -0.99 8.54 -1.86
N ILE A 59 -0.28 7.55 -1.35
CA ILE A 59 0.97 7.78 -0.60
C ILE A 59 2.02 8.47 -1.49
N VAL A 60 2.14 8.05 -2.75
CA VAL A 60 3.06 8.70 -3.70
C VAL A 60 2.65 10.15 -3.93
N GLN A 61 1.35 10.42 -4.12
CA GLN A 61 0.85 11.79 -4.25
C GLN A 61 1.17 12.65 -3.03
N ILE A 62 0.95 12.14 -1.81
CA ILE A 62 1.25 12.86 -0.56
C ILE A 62 2.75 13.15 -0.44
N LYS A 63 3.62 12.24 -0.89
CA LYS A 63 5.08 12.40 -0.87
C LYS A 63 5.57 13.56 -1.75
N ASP A 64 4.82 13.86 -2.81
CA ASP A 64 5.18 14.87 -3.81
C ASP A 64 4.55 16.26 -3.53
N LEU A 65 3.80 16.42 -2.43
CA LEU A 65 3.24 17.70 -1.96
C LEU A 65 4.25 18.48 -1.11
#